data_AF-A0A2C9WC43-F1
#
_entry.id   AF-A0A2C9WC43-F1
#
_cell.length_a   1.000
_cell.length_b   1.000
_cell.length_c   1.000
_cell.angle_alpha   90.00
_cell.angle_beta   90.00
_cell.angle_gamma   90.00
#
_symmetry.space_group_name_H-M   'P 1'
#
loop_
_entity.id
_entity.type
_entity.pdbx_description
1 polymer ?
#
loop_
_entity_poly.entity_id
_entity_poly.type
_entity_poly.pdbx_seq_one_letter_code
_entity_poly.pdbx_strand_id
1 'polypeptide(L)'
;MDNTLNQEDVPAFHKKQRKAHKKSEDKNAVHESLVSFRRGRRPETHRRTRRNRREMKIQEKDHGVMSGNSQDDDEEKEEVERKIVALQRIVPGGESLEVDKLFEETAGYILALQCQIKAMRTFASFLEGMEKEKSKFGG
;
A
#
# COMPACT_ATOMS: atom_id res chain seq x y z
N MET A 1 -6.06 57.19 26.88
CA MET A 1 -5.08 56.38 26.12
C MET A 1 -4.98 55.09 26.90
N ASP A 2 -5.83 54.16 26.54
CA ASP A 2 -6.27 53.09 27.42
C ASP A 2 -5.55 51.84 26.94
N ASN A 3 -4.57 51.38 27.71
CA ASN A 3 -3.72 50.25 27.36
C ASN A 3 -4.01 49.10 28.33
N THR A 4 -5.10 48.38 28.07
CA THR A 4 -5.49 47.18 28.80
C THR A 4 -4.81 45.98 28.16
N LEU A 5 -3.73 45.51 28.79
CA LEU A 5 -2.96 44.33 28.40
C LEU A 5 -3.81 43.07 28.69
N ASN A 6 -4.50 42.56 27.67
CA ASN A 6 -5.20 41.28 27.77
C ASN A 6 -4.17 40.14 27.73
N GLN A 7 -4.10 39.39 28.83
CA GLN A 7 -3.38 38.13 28.95
C GLN A 7 -4.28 37.03 28.36
N GLU A 8 -3.91 36.48 27.21
CA GLU A 8 -4.63 35.38 26.59
C GLU A 8 -4.31 34.05 27.30
N ASP A 9 -5.35 33.48 27.92
CA ASP A 9 -5.37 32.13 28.48
C ASP A 9 -5.12 31.09 27.39
N VAL A 10 -3.98 30.38 27.50
CA VAL A 10 -3.67 29.22 26.66
C VAL A 10 -4.40 28.00 27.21
N PRO A 11 -5.33 27.35 26.48
CA PRO A 11 -5.95 26.12 26.95
C PRO A 11 -4.97 24.96 26.84
N ALA A 12 -4.55 24.44 27.99
CA ALA A 12 -3.66 23.28 28.12
C ALA A 12 -4.27 22.03 27.48
N PHE A 13 -3.53 21.41 26.55
CA PHE A 13 -3.89 20.14 25.91
C PHE A 13 -4.03 19.01 26.92
N HIS A 14 -5.24 18.50 27.10
CA HIS A 14 -5.52 17.30 27.88
C HIS A 14 -5.02 16.04 27.15
N LYS A 15 -4.09 15.32 27.78
CA LYS A 15 -3.57 14.02 27.32
C LYS A 15 -4.66 12.94 27.44
N LYS A 16 -5.18 12.45 26.31
CA LYS A 16 -6.05 11.25 26.25
C LYS A 16 -5.24 10.00 26.59
N GLN A 17 -5.65 9.29 27.65
CA GLN A 17 -5.16 7.95 27.99
C GLN A 17 -5.69 6.92 26.98
N ARG A 18 -4.78 6.09 26.46
CA ARG A 18 -5.10 4.96 25.56
C ARG A 18 -5.56 3.76 26.40
N LYS A 19 -6.77 3.24 26.14
CA LYS A 19 -7.23 1.96 26.70
C LYS A 19 -6.63 0.82 25.89
N ALA A 20 -5.94 -0.11 26.57
CA ALA A 20 -5.40 -1.32 25.98
C ALA A 20 -6.50 -2.38 25.75
N HIS A 21 -6.40 -3.08 24.63
CA HIS A 21 -7.29 -4.14 24.19
C HIS A 21 -7.25 -5.35 25.14
N LYS A 22 -8.44 -5.83 25.51
CA LYS A 22 -8.65 -7.11 26.19
C LYS A 22 -8.75 -8.19 25.09
N LYS A 23 -7.75 -9.08 25.02
CA LYS A 23 -7.74 -10.26 24.13
C LYS A 23 -8.48 -11.39 24.83
N SER A 24 -9.67 -11.75 24.36
CA SER A 24 -10.32 -13.03 24.71
C SER A 24 -10.09 -14.01 23.55
N GLU A 25 -9.49 -15.14 23.89
CA GLU A 25 -9.29 -16.29 23.03
C GLU A 25 -10.59 -17.11 22.98
N ASP A 26 -11.16 -17.26 21.79
CA ASP A 26 -12.18 -18.28 21.54
C ASP A 26 -11.64 -19.31 20.56
N LYS A 27 -11.56 -20.55 21.05
CA LYS A 27 -11.17 -21.76 20.34
C LYS A 27 -12.43 -22.37 19.72
N ASN A 28 -12.54 -22.39 18.40
CA ASN A 28 -13.08 -23.52 17.61
C ASN A 28 -13.29 -23.09 16.15
N ALA A 29 -12.58 -23.73 15.23
CA ALA A 29 -13.04 -23.84 13.85
C ALA A 29 -12.71 -25.25 13.37
N VAL A 30 -13.80 -26.01 13.23
CA VAL A 30 -13.87 -27.37 12.70
C VAL A 30 -13.38 -27.37 11.25
N HIS A 31 -12.60 -28.37 10.92
CA HIS A 31 -12.08 -28.68 9.59
C HIS A 31 -13.21 -28.81 8.57
N GLU A 32 -13.11 -28.08 7.46
CA GLU A 32 -13.74 -28.49 6.21
C GLU A 32 -12.77 -28.34 5.02
N SER A 33 -12.84 -29.36 4.18
CA SER A 33 -11.89 -29.77 3.16
C SER A 33 -12.25 -29.21 1.79
N LEU A 34 -11.35 -29.42 0.83
CA LEU A 34 -11.53 -29.44 -0.63
C LEU A 34 -11.19 -28.14 -1.40
N VAL A 35 -9.94 -28.03 -1.87
CA VAL A 35 -9.61 -28.11 -3.31
C VAL A 35 -8.09 -28.18 -3.53
N SER A 36 -7.62 -29.39 -3.83
CA SER A 36 -6.24 -29.69 -4.21
C SER A 36 -6.01 -29.37 -5.69
N PHE A 37 -5.58 -28.15 -6.03
CA PHE A 37 -5.07 -27.88 -7.38
C PHE A 37 -3.69 -28.50 -7.56
N ARG A 38 -3.69 -29.75 -8.04
CA ARG A 38 -2.53 -30.37 -8.68
C ARG A 38 -2.27 -29.64 -10.01
N ARG A 39 -1.31 -28.74 -10.06
CA ARG A 39 -0.68 -28.29 -11.32
C ARG A 39 0.71 -28.88 -11.42
N GLY A 40 0.97 -29.49 -12.58
CA GLY A 40 1.98 -30.51 -12.80
C GLY A 40 3.42 -30.02 -12.73
N ARG A 41 4.28 -30.91 -12.24
CA ARG A 41 5.72 -30.88 -12.51
C ARG A 41 5.94 -31.05 -14.00
N ARG A 42 6.50 -30.04 -14.66
CA ARG A 42 7.15 -30.18 -15.97
C ARG A 42 8.64 -30.52 -15.79
N PRO A 43 9.24 -31.21 -16.78
CA PRO A 43 10.38 -32.10 -16.56
C PRO A 43 11.76 -31.43 -16.62
N GLU A 44 12.73 -32.17 -16.09
CA GLU A 44 14.16 -31.89 -16.06
C GLU A 44 14.74 -31.35 -17.37
N THR A 45 15.60 -30.34 -17.25
CA THR A 45 16.67 -30.13 -18.21
C THR A 45 18.02 -30.18 -17.48
N HIS A 46 18.80 -31.19 -17.84
CA HIS A 46 20.22 -31.29 -17.56
C HIS A 46 20.95 -30.00 -17.96
N ARG A 47 21.55 -29.28 -17.02
CA ARG A 47 22.78 -28.52 -17.27
C ARG A 47 23.77 -28.67 -16.11
N ARG A 48 24.80 -29.46 -16.41
CA ARG A 48 26.18 -29.42 -15.88
C ARG A 48 26.55 -27.94 -15.68
N THR A 49 27.17 -27.48 -14.59
CA THR A 49 28.54 -27.76 -14.17
C THR A 49 28.73 -27.30 -12.72
N ARG A 50 28.99 -28.22 -11.79
CA ARG A 50 29.50 -27.90 -10.44
C ARG A 50 30.78 -28.69 -10.21
N ARG A 51 31.92 -28.12 -10.58
CA ARG A 51 33.25 -28.49 -10.09
C ARG A 51 34.30 -27.47 -10.56
N ASN A 52 34.19 -26.23 -10.09
CA ASN A 52 35.39 -25.40 -9.99
C ASN A 52 35.92 -25.52 -8.56
N ARG A 53 36.86 -26.44 -8.49
CA ARG A 53 37.75 -26.77 -7.38
C ARG A 53 38.51 -25.51 -6.99
N ARG A 54 38.53 -25.26 -5.69
CA ARG A 54 39.25 -24.19 -5.01
C ARG A 54 40.74 -24.27 -5.36
N GLU A 55 41.31 -23.19 -5.89
CA GLU A 55 42.75 -22.92 -5.82
C GLU A 55 42.92 -21.59 -5.08
N MET A 56 43.49 -21.70 -3.88
CA MET A 56 43.86 -20.58 -3.03
C MET A 56 45.18 -20.01 -3.54
N LYS A 57 45.23 -18.72 -3.86
CA LYS A 57 46.46 -17.93 -3.80
C LYS A 57 46.16 -16.55 -3.25
N ILE A 58 46.69 -16.32 -2.06
CA ILE A 58 46.76 -15.06 -1.34
C ILE A 58 47.83 -14.19 -2.03
N GLN A 59 47.50 -12.92 -2.31
CA GLN A 59 48.42 -11.80 -2.08
C GLN A 59 47.67 -10.47 -2.10
N GLU A 60 47.99 -9.67 -1.09
CA GLU A 60 47.37 -8.43 -0.65
C GLU A 60 47.52 -7.30 -1.67
N LYS A 61 46.47 -6.49 -1.83
CA LYS A 61 46.62 -5.06 -2.07
C LYS A 61 45.57 -4.31 -1.26
N ASP A 62 46.08 -3.67 -0.22
CA ASP A 62 45.46 -2.60 0.54
C ASP A 62 45.11 -1.44 -0.40
N HIS A 63 43.82 -1.29 -0.68
CA HIS A 63 43.24 -0.05 -1.18
C HIS A 63 42.00 0.22 -0.33
N GLY A 64 42.24 0.80 0.85
CA GLY A 64 41.23 1.56 1.56
C GLY A 64 40.59 2.58 0.61
N VAL A 65 39.40 2.25 0.10
CA VAL A 65 38.46 3.22 -0.42
C VAL A 65 37.19 2.99 0.36
N MET A 66 36.92 3.91 1.28
CA MET A 66 35.58 4.14 1.81
C MET A 66 34.67 4.42 0.62
N SER A 67 34.05 3.38 0.07
CA SER A 67 32.96 3.52 -0.88
C SER A 67 31.73 3.86 -0.05
N GLY A 68 31.54 5.17 0.17
CA GLY A 68 30.40 5.70 0.88
C GLY A 68 29.10 5.25 0.23
N ASN A 69 28.07 5.11 1.07
CA ASN A 69 26.61 5.26 0.93
C ASN A 69 25.88 5.37 -0.43
N SER A 70 26.53 5.38 -1.59
CA SER A 70 25.92 5.62 -2.91
C SER A 70 25.08 4.46 -3.44
N GLN A 71 25.19 3.26 -2.85
CA GLN A 71 24.45 2.11 -3.36
C GLN A 71 22.97 2.14 -2.93
N ASP A 72 22.67 2.77 -1.79
CA ASP A 72 21.30 2.88 -1.27
C ASP A 72 20.49 3.96 -2.01
N ASP A 73 21.13 5.07 -2.39
CA ASP A 73 20.49 6.19 -3.11
C ASP A 73 20.04 5.79 -4.54
N ASP A 74 20.83 4.93 -5.21
CA ASP A 74 20.50 4.45 -6.56
C ASP A 74 19.30 3.48 -6.55
N GLU A 75 19.16 2.65 -5.51
CA GLU A 75 18.05 1.70 -5.37
C GLU A 75 16.72 2.43 -5.07
N GLU A 76 16.75 3.47 -4.23
CA GLU A 76 15.58 4.29 -3.94
C GLU A 76 15.05 4.99 -5.21
N LYS A 77 15.96 5.58 -6.00
CA LYS A 77 15.59 6.26 -7.25
C LYS A 77 14.96 5.29 -8.25
N GLU A 78 15.50 4.09 -8.40
CA GLU A 78 14.93 3.06 -9.28
C GLU A 78 13.53 2.62 -8.80
N GLU A 79 13.31 2.54 -7.48
CA GLU A 79 11.98 2.25 -6.92
C GLU A 79 10.96 3.36 -7.21
N VAL A 80 11.36 4.62 -7.08
CA VAL A 80 10.50 5.77 -7.42
C VAL A 80 10.12 5.75 -8.90
N GLU A 81 11.07 5.51 -9.80
CA GLU A 81 10.79 5.40 -11.24
C GLU A 81 9.80 4.27 -11.55
N ARG A 82 9.96 3.10 -10.92
CA ARG A 82 9.00 1.99 -11.04
C ARG A 82 7.60 2.36 -10.57
N LYS A 83 7.50 3.10 -9.46
CA LYS A 83 6.22 3.60 -8.92
C LYS A 83 5.57 4.63 -9.85
N ILE A 84 6.36 5.53 -10.44
CA ILE A 84 5.86 6.51 -11.43
C ILE A 84 5.30 5.78 -12.65
N VAL A 85 6.01 4.80 -13.20
CA VAL A 85 5.52 4.00 -14.35
C VAL A 85 4.24 3.25 -14.01
N ALA A 86 4.14 2.69 -12.80
CA ALA A 86 2.92 2.04 -12.35
C ALA A 86 1.75 3.03 -12.25
N LEU A 87 2.02 4.26 -11.79
CA LEU A 87 1.02 5.31 -11.67
C LEU A 87 0.53 5.79 -13.05
N GLN A 88 1.44 6.02 -13.99
CA GLN A 88 1.09 6.40 -15.37
C GLN A 88 0.15 5.40 -16.07
N ARG A 89 0.28 4.10 -15.77
CA ARG A 89 -0.55 3.04 -16.35
C ARG A 89 -1.99 3.02 -15.81
N ILE A 90 -2.21 3.47 -14.58
CA ILE A 90 -3.53 3.42 -13.95
C ILE A 90 -4.27 4.75 -14.03
N VAL A 91 -3.54 5.86 -14.16
CA VAL A 91 -4.12 7.20 -14.27
C VAL A 91 -4.57 7.40 -15.73
N PRO A 92 -5.83 7.82 -15.96
CA PRO A 92 -6.31 8.14 -17.30
C PRO A 92 -5.40 9.16 -18.00
N GLY A 93 -4.87 8.80 -19.17
CA GLY A 93 -3.92 9.65 -19.90
C GLY A 93 -2.52 9.76 -19.29
N GLY A 94 -2.19 8.99 -18.25
CA GLY A 94 -0.94 9.11 -17.50
C GLY A 94 0.34 8.83 -18.29
N GLU A 95 0.28 7.98 -19.33
CA GLU A 95 1.45 7.61 -20.16
C GLU A 95 2.08 8.80 -20.91
N SER A 96 1.32 9.88 -21.14
CA SER A 96 1.80 11.10 -21.82
C SER A 96 2.06 12.27 -20.87
N LEU A 97 1.90 12.09 -19.56
CA LEU A 97 2.05 13.14 -18.56
C LEU A 97 3.44 13.17 -17.92
N GLU A 98 3.94 14.39 -17.71
CA GLU A 98 5.08 14.66 -16.83
C GLU A 98 4.70 14.42 -15.36
N VAL A 99 5.71 14.17 -14.51
CA VAL A 99 5.54 13.77 -13.10
C VAL A 99 4.62 14.71 -12.31
N ASP A 100 4.78 16.02 -12.42
CA ASP A 100 3.96 16.98 -11.65
C ASP A 100 2.49 16.94 -12.06
N LYS A 101 2.23 16.92 -13.37
CA LYS A 101 0.86 16.80 -13.92
C LYS A 101 0.26 15.43 -13.64
N LEU A 102 1.09 14.38 -13.63
CA LEU A 102 0.66 13.04 -13.28
C LEU A 102 0.11 13.00 -11.85
N PHE A 103 0.74 13.68 -10.89
CA PHE A 103 0.23 13.76 -9.52
C PHE A 103 -1.05 14.57 -9.41
N GLU A 104 -1.18 15.68 -10.15
CA GLU A 104 -2.43 16.45 -10.20
C GLU A 104 -3.59 15.61 -10.75
N GLU A 105 -3.38 14.95 -11.90
CA GLU A 105 -4.38 14.07 -12.51
C GLU A 105 -4.69 12.86 -11.62
N THR A 106 -3.67 12.32 -10.93
CA THR A 106 -3.86 11.26 -9.93
C THR A 106 -4.79 11.70 -8.81
N ALA A 107 -4.57 12.90 -8.26
CA ALA A 107 -5.42 13.44 -7.19
C ALA A 107 -6.86 13.61 -7.67
N GLY A 108 -7.05 14.15 -8.88
CA GLY A 108 -8.34 14.27 -9.54
C GLY A 108 -9.02 12.90 -9.73
N TYR A 109 -8.28 11.92 -10.23
CA TYR A 109 -8.79 10.58 -10.51
C TYR A 109 -9.18 9.84 -9.22
N ILE A 110 -8.38 9.93 -8.16
CA ILE A 110 -8.74 9.37 -6.84
C ILE A 110 -10.04 9.97 -6.33
N LEU A 111 -10.20 11.30 -6.43
CA LEU A 111 -11.42 11.96 -6.00
C LEU A 111 -12.62 11.51 -6.83
N ALA A 112 -12.47 11.40 -8.15
CA ALA A 112 -13.53 10.90 -9.04
C ALA A 112 -13.96 9.47 -8.66
N LEU A 113 -13.02 8.56 -8.45
CA LEU A 113 -13.31 7.19 -8.01
C LEU A 113 -14.04 7.16 -6.66
N GLN A 114 -13.61 7.98 -5.69
CA GLN A 114 -14.29 8.09 -4.40
C GLN A 114 -15.73 8.59 -4.55
N CYS A 115 -15.96 9.59 -5.40
CA CYS A 115 -17.29 10.12 -5.70
C CYS A 115 -18.18 9.05 -6.35
N GLN A 116 -17.66 8.28 -7.32
CA GLN A 116 -18.38 7.18 -7.96
C GLN A 116 -18.82 6.13 -6.93
N ILE A 117 -17.91 5.69 -6.06
CA ILE A 117 -18.21 4.68 -5.03
C ILE A 117 -19.27 5.22 -4.04
N LYS A 118 -19.17 6.49 -3.63
CA LYS A 118 -20.14 7.12 -2.74
C LYS A 118 -21.53 7.17 -3.39
N ALA A 119 -21.62 7.60 -4.65
CA ALA A 119 -22.87 7.66 -5.39
C ALA A 119 -23.51 6.27 -5.54
N MET A 120 -22.72 5.27 -5.96
CA MET A 120 -23.20 3.89 -6.08
C MET A 120 -23.71 3.35 -4.74
N ARG A 121 -23.02 3.64 -3.64
CA ARG A 121 -23.46 3.24 -2.30
C ARG A 121 -24.77 3.91 -1.92
N THR A 122 -24.93 5.20 -2.20
CA THR A 122 -26.19 5.91 -1.91
C THR A 122 -27.35 5.33 -2.71
N PHE A 123 -27.14 4.99 -4.00
CA PHE A 123 -28.17 4.35 -4.81
C PHE A 123 -28.49 2.94 -4.31
N ALA A 124 -27.47 2.14 -3.95
CA ALA A 124 -27.67 0.81 -3.40
C ALA A 124 -28.49 0.85 -2.09
N SER A 125 -28.13 1.73 -1.16
CA SER A 125 -28.88 1.90 0.10
C SER A 125 -30.30 2.42 -0.11
N PHE A 126 -30.50 3.30 -1.11
CA PHE A 126 -31.84 3.78 -1.47
C PHE A 126 -32.71 2.65 -2.02
N LEU A 127 -32.20 1.85 -2.96
CA LEU A 127 -32.91 0.70 -3.52
C LEU A 127 -33.22 -0.36 -2.46
N GLU A 128 -32.26 -0.68 -1.58
CA GLU A 128 -32.48 -1.58 -0.44
C GLU A 128 -33.59 -1.06 0.50
N GLY A 129 -33.64 0.26 0.71
CA GLY A 129 -34.72 0.91 1.45
C GLY A 129 -36.10 0.73 0.79
N MET A 130 -36.18 0.90 -0.54
CA MET A 130 -37.42 0.73 -1.30
C MET A 130 -37.94 -0.72 -1.30
N GLU A 131 -37.06 -1.71 -1.37
CA GLU A 131 -37.44 -3.13 -1.32
C GLU A 131 -38.07 -3.50 0.03
N LYS A 132 -37.54 -2.93 1.13
CA LYS A 132 -38.09 -3.08 2.48
C LYS A 132 -39.43 -2.37 2.68
N GLU A 133 -39.75 -1.37 1.85
CA GLU A 133 -41.05 -0.70 1.88
C GLU A 133 -42.11 -1.50 1.11
N LYS A 134 -41.75 -2.02 -0.07
CA LYS A 134 -42.66 -2.83 -0.90
C LYS A 134 -43.07 -4.15 -0.26
N SER A 135 -42.20 -4.78 0.55
CA SER A 135 -42.52 -6.02 1.28
C SER A 135 -43.41 -5.80 2.51
N LYS A 136 -43.62 -4.56 2.97
CA LYS A 136 -44.46 -4.25 4.13
C LYS A 136 -45.95 -4.11 3.83
N PHE A 137 -46.36 -4.06 2.56
CA PHE A 137 -47.76 -3.91 2.14
C PHE A 137 -48.41 -5.20 1.62
N GLY A 138 -47.77 -6.36 1.79
CA GLY A 138 -48.37 -7.67 1.47
C GLY A 138 -48.94 -8.33 2.71
N GLY A 139 -50.25 -8.18 2.93
CA GLY A 139 -51.06 -8.93 3.90
C GLY A 139 -52.26 -9.55 3.20
#